data_AF-A0A1Y1V051-F1
#
_entry.id   AF-A0A1Y1V051-F1
#
_cell.length_a   1.000
_cell.length_b   1.000
_cell.length_c   1.000
_cell.angle_alpha   90.00
_cell.angle_beta   90.00
_cell.angle_gamma   90.00
#
_symmetry.space_group_name_H-M   'P 1'
#
loop_
_entity.id
_entity.type
_entity.pdbx_description
1 polymer ?
#
loop_
_entity_poly.entity_id
_entity_poly.type
_entity_poly.pdbx_seq_one_letter_code
_entity_poly.pdbx_strand_id
1 'polypeptide(L)'
;MRFLFSIQLLITLFGFIQVHSLGYHCKKYIVIKHGDRCKHMTSGFSFDKDYYITRDSLLRINPSMDCDNLRSGNRVCVEASEDYDEIDNDFEETTVIENSCAKLAKRLNTTISIIENTNNVKINCKKLSEYSNMLVYYRKDGNYDVIYDKKSKKVNIL
;
A
#
# COMPACT_ATOMS: atom_id res chain seq x y z
N MET A 1 32.04 -37.75 9.54
CA MET A 1 32.57 -36.71 8.62
C MET A 1 31.83 -36.56 7.30
N ARG A 2 31.15 -37.59 6.73
CA ARG A 2 30.39 -37.44 5.47
C ARG A 2 29.03 -36.70 5.58
N PHE A 3 28.37 -36.74 6.75
CA PHE A 3 27.07 -36.09 6.95
C PHE A 3 27.13 -34.55 7.09
N LEU A 4 28.25 -34.00 7.58
CA LEU A 4 28.40 -32.55 7.79
C LEU A 4 28.60 -31.78 6.48
N PHE A 5 29.23 -32.41 5.48
CA PHE A 5 29.42 -31.80 4.16
C PHE A 5 28.11 -31.67 3.36
N SER A 6 27.18 -32.62 3.51
CA SER A 6 25.88 -32.56 2.81
C SER A 6 24.94 -31.50 3.37
N ILE A 7 25.05 -31.14 4.65
CA ILE A 7 24.25 -30.07 5.28
C ILE A 7 24.79 -28.69 4.85
N GLN A 8 26.12 -28.53 4.79
CA GLN A 8 26.74 -27.28 4.34
C GLN A 8 26.35 -26.91 2.90
N LEU A 9 26.21 -27.92 2.02
CA LEU A 9 25.85 -27.73 0.61
C LEU A 9 24.38 -27.28 0.43
N LEU A 10 23.49 -27.70 1.33
CA LEU A 10 22.07 -27.34 1.30
C LEU A 10 21.83 -25.89 1.74
N ILE A 11 22.59 -25.41 2.74
CA ILE A 11 22.53 -24.02 3.22
C ILE A 11 23.01 -23.04 2.15
N THR A 12 24.03 -23.41 1.37
CA THR A 12 24.50 -22.58 0.25
C THR A 12 23.51 -22.50 -0.92
N LEU A 13 22.70 -23.54 -1.15
CA LEU A 13 21.71 -23.55 -2.24
C LEU A 13 20.47 -22.70 -1.94
N PHE A 14 20.11 -22.53 -0.67
CA PHE A 14 18.98 -21.70 -0.22
C PHE A 14 19.40 -20.30 0.28
N GLY A 15 20.69 -20.00 0.32
CA GLY A 15 21.24 -18.85 1.05
C GLY A 15 21.04 -17.47 0.41
N PHE A 16 20.65 -17.35 -0.86
CA PHE A 16 20.63 -16.06 -1.56
C PHE A 16 19.43 -15.85 -2.49
N ILE A 17 18.23 -16.28 -2.11
CA ILE A 17 17.02 -15.69 -2.70
C ILE A 17 16.74 -14.42 -1.91
N GLN A 18 17.26 -13.27 -2.39
CA GLN A 18 16.78 -11.98 -1.91
C GLN A 18 15.33 -11.83 -2.37
N VAL A 19 14.39 -12.12 -1.47
CA VAL A 19 12.96 -11.82 -1.71
C VAL A 19 12.83 -10.32 -1.50
N HIS A 20 12.86 -9.56 -2.60
CA HIS A 20 12.49 -8.16 -2.57
C HIS A 20 10.98 -8.10 -2.32
N SER A 21 10.58 -7.57 -1.16
CA SER A 21 9.17 -7.34 -0.87
C SER A 21 8.69 -6.19 -1.75
N LEU A 22 7.68 -6.45 -2.57
CA LEU A 22 7.13 -5.44 -3.47
C LEU A 22 6.02 -4.65 -2.77
N GLY A 23 6.00 -3.33 -2.96
CA GLY A 23 4.99 -2.41 -2.42
C GLY A 23 5.56 -1.20 -1.67
N TYR A 24 4.66 -0.40 -1.09
CA TYR A 24 5.07 0.80 -0.35
C TYR A 24 5.83 0.42 0.92
N HIS A 25 7.09 0.85 0.98
CA HIS A 25 7.90 0.80 2.18
C HIS A 25 7.60 2.02 3.07
N CYS A 26 7.27 1.76 4.33
CA CYS A 26 6.87 2.82 5.25
C CYS A 26 8.06 3.44 5.98
N LYS A 27 8.17 4.77 5.96
CA LYS A 27 9.16 5.52 6.74
C LYS A 27 8.60 5.93 8.09
N LYS A 28 7.36 6.45 8.13
CA LYS A 28 6.67 6.79 9.39
C LYS A 28 5.27 6.21 9.42
N TYR A 29 4.89 5.64 10.55
CA TYR A 29 3.58 5.06 10.76
C TYR A 29 2.95 5.48 12.08
N ILE A 30 1.64 5.43 12.13
CA ILE A 30 0.85 5.59 13.35
C ILE A 30 0.26 4.24 13.73
N VAL A 31 -0.15 4.10 14.99
CA VAL A 31 -0.98 2.99 15.44
C VAL A 31 -2.34 3.56 15.81
N ILE A 32 -3.38 3.11 15.12
CA ILE A 32 -4.75 3.57 15.32
C ILE A 32 -5.19 3.27 16.75
N LYS A 33 -5.80 4.27 17.39
CA LYS A 33 -6.45 4.19 18.69
C LYS A 33 -7.96 4.29 18.52
N HIS A 34 -8.69 3.87 19.56
CA HIS A 34 -10.13 4.06 19.59
C HIS A 34 -10.52 5.53 19.44
N GLY A 35 -11.47 5.82 18.55
CA GLY A 35 -11.94 7.18 18.27
C GLY A 35 -11.15 7.94 17.20
N ASP A 36 -10.03 7.39 16.74
CA ASP A 36 -9.28 7.96 15.61
C ASP A 36 -10.10 7.93 14.32
N ARG A 37 -9.85 8.90 13.45
CA ARG A 37 -10.52 9.10 12.17
C ARG A 37 -9.48 9.52 11.15
N CYS A 38 -9.68 9.19 9.87
CA CYS A 38 -8.77 9.63 8.80
C CYS A 38 -8.52 11.14 8.83
N LYS A 39 -9.56 11.94 9.13
CA LYS A 39 -9.43 13.40 9.21
C LYS A 39 -8.41 13.87 10.25
N HIS A 40 -8.17 13.11 11.33
CA HIS A 40 -7.18 13.47 12.34
C HIS A 40 -5.76 13.33 11.77
N MET A 41 -5.53 12.37 10.86
CA MET A 41 -4.25 12.22 10.18
C MET A 41 -4.04 13.28 9.09
N THR A 42 -5.11 13.64 8.38
CA THR A 42 -5.05 14.42 7.13
C THR A 42 -5.42 15.89 7.31
N SER A 43 -5.49 16.42 8.53
CA SER A 43 -6.00 17.77 8.83
C SER A 43 -5.12 18.95 8.37
N GLY A 44 -4.30 18.78 7.33
CA GLY A 44 -3.38 19.80 6.84
C GLY A 44 -2.03 19.79 7.56
N PHE A 45 -1.18 20.75 7.23
CA PHE A 45 0.12 20.93 7.86
C PHE A 45 -0.06 21.47 9.29
N SER A 46 0.64 20.88 10.25
CA SER A 46 0.71 21.32 11.64
C SER A 46 2.13 21.15 12.12
N PHE A 47 2.66 22.16 12.83
CA PHE A 47 4.00 22.11 13.43
C PHE A 47 4.14 21.07 14.53
N ASP A 48 3.02 20.67 15.13
CA ASP A 48 3.01 19.67 16.17
C ASP A 48 3.20 18.27 15.55
N LYS A 49 2.82 18.08 14.28
CA LYS A 49 2.89 16.78 13.60
C LYS A 49 4.25 16.55 12.98
N ASP A 50 4.84 15.40 13.29
CA ASP A 50 6.07 14.91 12.65
C ASP A 50 5.88 14.45 11.19
N TYR A 51 4.69 14.64 10.61
CA TYR A 51 4.37 14.24 9.24
C TYR A 51 3.28 15.15 8.65
N TYR A 52 3.20 15.16 7.32
CA TYR A 52 2.12 15.77 6.56
C TYR A 52 1.66 14.82 5.47
N ILE A 53 0.35 14.56 5.40
CA ILE A 53 -0.22 13.69 4.38
C ILE A 53 -1.63 14.16 4.00
N THR A 54 -1.92 14.18 2.70
CA THR A 54 -3.28 14.44 2.20
C THR A 54 -4.11 13.17 2.28
N ARG A 55 -5.45 13.30 2.25
CA ARG A 55 -6.35 12.13 2.26
C ARG A 55 -6.08 11.18 1.09
N ASP A 56 -5.88 11.71 -0.11
CA ASP A 56 -5.69 10.88 -1.28
C ASP A 56 -4.31 10.18 -1.26
N SER A 57 -3.25 10.86 -0.76
CA SER A 57 -1.96 10.20 -0.53
C SER A 57 -2.00 9.15 0.58
N LEU A 58 -2.76 9.38 1.65
CA LEU A 58 -2.95 8.41 2.74
C LEU A 58 -3.56 7.10 2.22
N LEU A 59 -4.62 7.22 1.41
CA LEU A 59 -5.28 6.05 0.82
C LEU A 59 -4.42 5.36 -0.24
N ARG A 60 -3.67 6.12 -1.04
CA ARG A 60 -2.76 5.53 -2.03
C ARG A 60 -1.61 4.73 -1.42
N ILE A 61 -1.02 5.24 -0.34
CA ILE A 61 0.03 4.53 0.39
C ILE A 61 -0.55 3.35 1.18
N ASN A 62 -1.83 3.39 1.59
CA ASN A 62 -2.50 2.31 2.32
C ASN A 62 -3.77 1.84 1.58
N PRO A 63 -3.68 1.20 0.41
CA PRO A 63 -4.86 0.95 -0.44
C PRO A 63 -5.95 0.12 0.23
N SER A 64 -5.56 -0.82 1.11
CA SER A 64 -6.47 -1.69 1.86
C SER A 64 -7.17 -0.98 3.03
N MET A 65 -6.83 0.28 3.34
CA MET A 65 -7.42 1.03 4.44
C MET A 65 -8.84 1.50 4.10
N ASP A 66 -9.73 1.37 5.08
CA ASP A 66 -11.09 1.92 5.05
C ASP A 66 -11.23 3.01 6.13
N CYS A 67 -11.44 4.25 5.69
CA CYS A 67 -11.59 5.40 6.58
C CYS A 67 -12.85 5.38 7.45
N ASP A 68 -13.88 4.63 7.03
CA ASP A 68 -15.14 4.51 7.77
C ASP A 68 -15.09 3.34 8.78
N ASN A 69 -14.04 2.50 8.71
CA ASN A 69 -13.90 1.31 9.54
C ASN A 69 -12.45 1.13 10.06
N LEU A 70 -11.91 2.17 10.68
CA LEU A 70 -10.58 2.11 11.29
C LEU A 70 -10.56 1.14 12.49
N ARG A 71 -9.61 0.21 12.47
CA ARG A 71 -9.43 -0.79 13.54
C ARG A 71 -8.31 -0.38 14.49
N SER A 72 -8.63 -0.29 15.79
CA SER A 72 -7.63 -0.02 16.83
C SER A 72 -6.51 -1.06 16.79
N GLY A 73 -5.27 -0.61 16.95
CA GLY A 73 -4.06 -1.43 16.88
C GLY A 73 -3.48 -1.59 15.48
N ASN A 74 -4.21 -1.26 14.42
CA ASN A 74 -3.66 -1.30 13.06
C ASN A 74 -2.59 -0.23 12.88
N ARG A 75 -1.53 -0.60 12.16
CA ARG A 75 -0.54 0.37 11.66
C ARG A 75 -1.08 1.01 10.40
N VAL A 76 -0.87 2.32 10.27
CA VAL A 76 -1.17 3.07 9.06
C VAL A 76 0.07 3.88 8.71
N CYS A 77 0.51 3.79 7.46
CA CYS A 77 1.66 4.54 7.00
C CYS A 77 1.27 5.97 6.65
N VAL A 78 2.05 6.92 7.15
CA VAL A 78 1.81 8.36 6.98
C VAL A 78 2.95 9.07 6.27
N GLU A 79 4.04 8.36 5.99
CA GLU A 79 5.16 8.81 5.17
C GLU A 79 5.80 7.57 4.54
N ALA A 80 5.80 7.47 3.21
CA ALA A 80 6.52 6.42 2.49
C ALA A 80 8.03 6.71 2.51
N SER A 81 8.85 5.68 2.36
CA SER A 81 10.30 5.78 2.29
C SER A 81 10.72 6.18 0.88
N GLU A 82 11.53 7.23 0.77
CA GLU A 82 12.14 7.69 -0.49
C GLU A 82 13.32 6.80 -0.91
N ASP A 83 13.84 5.97 0.00
CA ASP A 83 14.95 5.05 -0.28
C ASP A 83 14.60 3.88 -1.21
N TYR A 84 13.33 3.76 -1.64
CA TYR A 84 12.84 2.68 -2.51
C TYR A 84 12.26 3.30 -3.78
N ASP A 85 12.65 2.76 -4.93
CA ASP A 85 12.27 3.30 -6.23
C ASP A 85 10.81 2.92 -6.56
N GLU A 86 10.16 3.68 -7.45
CA GLU A 86 8.81 3.33 -7.91
C GLU A 86 8.73 1.93 -8.55
N ILE A 87 9.86 1.43 -9.06
CA ILE A 87 10.04 0.07 -9.57
C ILE A 87 9.77 -0.99 -8.48
N ASP A 88 10.02 -0.68 -7.21
CA ASP A 88 9.78 -1.59 -6.09
C ASP A 88 8.28 -1.73 -5.75
N ASN A 89 7.42 -0.88 -6.30
CA ASN A 89 5.98 -0.90 -5.99
C ASN A 89 5.17 -1.95 -6.80
N ASP A 90 5.77 -2.61 -7.80
CA ASP A 90 5.21 -3.71 -8.62
C ASP A 90 3.76 -3.50 -9.12
N PHE A 91 3.43 -2.26 -9.48
CA PHE A 91 2.16 -1.98 -10.10
C PHE A 91 2.22 -2.31 -11.60
N GLU A 92 1.26 -3.11 -12.05
CA GLU A 92 0.92 -3.28 -13.45
C GLU A 92 -0.09 -2.22 -13.89
N GLU A 93 -0.12 -1.91 -15.19
CA GLU A 93 -1.08 -0.99 -15.79
C GLU A 93 -2.08 -1.73 -16.70
N THR A 94 -3.33 -1.26 -16.73
CA THR A 94 -4.32 -1.68 -17.71
C THR A 94 -5.22 -0.53 -18.10
N THR A 95 -5.92 -0.63 -19.22
CA THR A 95 -6.96 0.34 -19.59
C THR A 95 -8.31 -0.03 -18.98
N VAL A 96 -9.09 0.99 -18.61
CA VAL A 96 -10.50 0.82 -18.25
C VAL A 96 -11.31 0.56 -19.51
N ILE A 97 -11.73 -0.70 -19.68
CA ILE A 97 -12.62 -1.13 -20.77
C ILE A 97 -14.03 -1.46 -20.29
N GLU A 98 -14.20 -1.59 -18.97
CA GLU A 98 -15.47 -1.91 -18.33
C GLU A 98 -16.32 -0.68 -18.06
N ASN A 99 -17.63 -0.90 -18.06
CA ASN A 99 -18.62 0.09 -17.64
C ASN A 99 -18.93 0.07 -16.13
N SER A 100 -18.28 -0.79 -15.34
CA SER A 100 -18.52 -0.89 -13.89
C SER A 100 -17.26 -1.31 -13.13
N CYS A 101 -17.02 -0.70 -11.96
CA CYS A 101 -15.90 -1.08 -11.11
C CYS A 101 -16.01 -2.50 -10.57
N ALA A 102 -17.22 -3.06 -10.42
CA ALA A 102 -17.38 -4.45 -10.00
C ALA A 102 -16.76 -5.43 -11.01
N LYS A 103 -16.97 -5.19 -12.32
CA LYS A 103 -16.33 -5.98 -13.38
C LYS A 103 -14.82 -5.74 -13.46
N LEU A 104 -14.39 -4.49 -13.34
CA LEU A 104 -12.96 -4.14 -13.32
C LEU A 104 -12.24 -4.81 -12.14
N ALA A 105 -12.79 -4.67 -10.93
CA ALA A 105 -12.30 -5.32 -9.71
C ALA A 105 -12.20 -6.83 -9.87
N LYS A 106 -13.24 -7.47 -10.43
CA LYS A 106 -13.23 -8.90 -10.72
C LYS A 106 -12.14 -9.28 -11.73
N ARG A 107 -11.97 -8.53 -12.82
CA ARG A 107 -10.92 -8.77 -13.82
C ARG A 107 -9.52 -8.67 -13.21
N LEU A 108 -9.31 -7.66 -12.36
CA LEU A 108 -8.03 -7.37 -11.71
C LEU A 108 -7.82 -8.16 -10.42
N ASN A 109 -8.72 -9.08 -10.07
CA ASN A 109 -8.68 -9.85 -8.84
C ASN A 109 -8.43 -8.99 -7.59
N THR A 110 -9.14 -7.86 -7.50
CA THR A 110 -9.00 -6.86 -6.44
C THR A 110 -10.38 -6.39 -5.96
N THR A 111 -10.41 -5.41 -5.06
CA THR A 111 -11.66 -4.81 -4.58
C THR A 111 -11.91 -3.44 -5.21
N ILE A 112 -13.16 -2.97 -5.15
CA ILE A 112 -13.53 -1.63 -5.60
C ILE A 112 -12.75 -0.56 -4.82
N SER A 113 -12.63 -0.70 -3.49
CA SER A 113 -11.91 0.27 -2.66
C SER A 113 -10.43 0.37 -3.03
N ILE A 114 -9.80 -0.76 -3.37
CA ILE A 114 -8.40 -0.78 -3.80
C ILE A 114 -8.22 -0.02 -5.12
N ILE A 115 -9.13 -0.20 -6.09
CA ILE A 115 -9.10 0.56 -7.35
C ILE A 115 -9.21 2.06 -7.08
N GLU A 116 -10.15 2.47 -6.23
CA GLU A 116 -10.35 3.89 -5.89
C GLU A 116 -9.15 4.49 -5.15
N ASN A 117 -8.45 3.69 -4.33
CA ASN A 117 -7.35 4.15 -3.48
C ASN A 117 -5.98 4.16 -4.18
N THR A 118 -5.70 3.19 -5.07
CA THR A 118 -4.35 2.97 -5.64
C THR A 118 -3.95 4.01 -6.68
N ASN A 119 -4.92 4.59 -7.39
CA ASN A 119 -4.67 5.35 -8.59
C ASN A 119 -4.36 6.83 -8.31
N ASN A 120 -3.37 7.40 -9.04
CA ASN A 120 -2.98 8.81 -8.91
C ASN A 120 -4.15 9.76 -9.22
N VAL A 121 -4.96 9.41 -10.24
CA VAL A 121 -6.26 10.03 -10.45
C VAL A 121 -7.25 9.30 -9.58
N LYS A 122 -7.93 10.03 -8.68
CA LYS A 122 -8.99 9.46 -7.87
C LYS A 122 -10.12 8.95 -8.76
N ILE A 123 -10.22 7.63 -8.89
CA ILE A 123 -11.29 6.97 -9.62
C ILE A 123 -12.54 7.04 -8.75
N ASN A 124 -13.61 7.62 -9.28
CA ASN A 124 -14.92 7.56 -8.68
C ASN A 124 -15.71 6.43 -9.33
N CYS A 125 -15.90 5.32 -8.62
CA CYS A 125 -16.56 4.15 -9.21
C CYS A 125 -18.04 4.36 -9.53
N LYS A 126 -18.68 5.44 -9.05
CA LYS A 126 -20.02 5.85 -9.47
C LYS A 126 -20.05 6.48 -10.88
N LYS A 127 -18.89 6.88 -11.39
CA LYS A 127 -18.71 7.62 -12.64
C LYS A 127 -17.64 6.97 -13.52
N LEU A 128 -17.47 5.64 -13.46
CA LEU A 128 -16.38 4.94 -14.16
C LEU A 128 -16.33 5.23 -15.67
N SER A 129 -17.47 5.50 -16.30
CA SER A 129 -17.54 5.88 -17.72
C SER A 129 -16.74 7.15 -18.08
N GLU A 130 -16.53 8.06 -17.13
CA GLU A 130 -15.69 9.26 -17.31
C GLU A 130 -14.19 8.91 -17.45
N TYR A 131 -13.80 7.68 -17.07
CA TYR A 131 -12.44 7.18 -17.07
C TYR A 131 -12.19 6.14 -18.17
N SER A 132 -13.12 5.99 -19.14
CA SER A 132 -12.98 5.04 -20.24
C SER A 132 -11.66 5.26 -20.99
N ASN A 133 -10.93 4.17 -21.27
CA ASN A 133 -9.60 4.17 -21.89
C ASN A 133 -8.48 4.84 -21.08
N MET A 134 -8.72 5.28 -19.85
CA MET A 134 -7.63 5.72 -18.96
C MET A 134 -6.85 4.51 -18.44
N LEU A 135 -5.56 4.72 -18.17
CA LEU A 135 -4.73 3.75 -17.49
C LEU A 135 -5.07 3.71 -16.00
N VAL A 136 -5.13 2.50 -15.46
CA VAL A 136 -5.26 2.22 -14.03
C VAL A 136 -4.16 1.27 -13.59
N TYR A 137 -3.65 1.52 -12.40
CA TYR A 137 -2.60 0.77 -11.74
C TYR A 137 -3.23 -0.27 -10.80
N TYR A 138 -2.67 -1.47 -10.80
CA TYR A 138 -3.09 -2.57 -9.95
C TYR A 138 -1.92 -3.52 -9.65
N ARG A 139 -2.05 -4.38 -8.64
CA ARG A 139 -1.06 -5.42 -8.36
C ARG A 139 -1.62 -6.78 -8.72
N LYS A 140 -0.91 -7.51 -9.55
CA LYS A 140 -1.34 -8.84 -10.02
C LYS A 140 -1.27 -9.89 -8.93
N ASP A 141 -0.38 -9.73 -7.96
CA ASP A 141 -0.30 -10.57 -6.77
C ASP A 141 -1.44 -10.31 -5.77
N GLY A 142 -2.23 -9.25 -5.97
CA GLY A 142 -3.35 -8.86 -5.11
C GLY A 142 -2.91 -8.36 -3.72
N ASN A 143 -1.61 -8.19 -3.48
CA ASN A 143 -1.08 -7.79 -2.18
C ASN A 143 -0.91 -6.28 -2.13
N TYR A 144 -1.75 -5.57 -1.41
CA TYR A 144 -1.64 -4.12 -1.25
C TYR A 144 -1.19 -3.71 0.16
N ASP A 145 -0.61 -4.65 0.90
CA ASP A 145 -0.13 -4.38 2.25
C ASP A 145 1.13 -3.53 2.23
N VAL A 146 1.21 -2.62 3.20
CA VAL A 146 2.36 -1.76 3.40
C VAL A 146 3.47 -2.54 4.10
N ILE A 147 4.70 -2.34 3.63
CA ILE A 147 5.89 -2.94 4.21
C ILE A 147 6.41 -2.02 5.32
N TYR A 148 6.56 -2.56 6.53
CA TYR A 148 7.10 -1.83 7.67
C TYR A 148 8.47 -2.37 8.03
N ASP A 149 9.51 -1.70 7.55
CA ASP A 149 10.90 -2.03 7.82
C ASP A 149 11.32 -1.77 9.27
N LYS A 150 12.48 -2.30 9.65
CA LYS A 150 13.09 -2.03 10.97
C LYS A 150 13.36 -0.53 11.20
N LYS A 151 13.56 0.24 10.13
CA LYS A 151 13.79 1.69 10.16
C LYS A 151 12.49 2.52 10.23
N SER A 152 11.32 1.90 10.05
CA SER A 152 10.04 2.60 10.13
C SER A 152 9.82 3.18 11.54
N LYS A 153 9.52 4.46 11.63
CA LYS A 153 9.36 5.17 12.91
C LYS A 153 7.90 5.36 13.26
N LYS A 154 7.53 5.05 14.51
CA LYS A 154 6.20 5.34 15.03
C LYS A 154 6.07 6.83 15.34
N VAL A 155 4.97 7.45 14.91
CA VAL A 155 4.56 8.83 15.23
C VAL A 155 3.14 8.86 15.78
N ASN A 156 2.66 10.03 16.23
CA ASN A 156 1.34 10.21 16.84
C ASN A 156 0.41 11.06 15.97
N ILE A 157 -0.90 10.82 16.06
CA ILE A 157 -1.91 11.56 15.28
C ILE A 157 -2.07 13.02 15.71
N LEU A 158 -1.81 13.32 16.99
CA LEU A 158 -2.13 14.58 17.68
C LEU A 158 -3.61 14.96 17.70
#